data_AF-A0AAJ1W5T9-F1
#
_entry.id   AF-A0AAJ1W5T9-F1
#
_cell.length_a   1.000
_cell.length_b   1.000
_cell.length_c   1.000
_cell.angle_alpha   90.00
_cell.angle_beta   90.00
_cell.angle_gamma   90.00
#
_symmetry.space_group_name_H-M   'P 1'
#
loop_
_entity.id
_entity.type
_entity.pdbx_description
1 polymer ?
#
loop_
_entity_poly.entity_id
_entity_poly.type
_entity_poly.pdbx_seq_one_letter_code
_entity_poly.pdbx_strand_id
1 'polypeptide(L)'
;MTKAATNTKTPELHASVLDDLRQLARTAPVLARRQGWDYLRELGSSGRRDQLAALFARGDAPEGPHGALEGLIIGNLFGIPEAYLANPLLKIDPTWRGKTFEADTGFNRLAPLARYAMPVIAPLYRGLRRVGAEMEGFGFNHRIDTAAISPYNTVRALDYSPEEYGNPSVRTFPIKRTRDEIVELLPGLYLGRALLTMHSGEVRLIAYFGLREFTDESATR
;
A
#
# COMPACT_ATOMS: atom_id res chain seq x y z
N MET A 1 -43.20 0.96 47.92
CA MET A 1 -41.74 0.72 47.84
C MET A 1 -41.45 0.11 46.49
N THR A 2 -40.94 0.89 45.54
CA THR A 2 -40.67 0.43 44.17
C THR A 2 -39.18 0.64 43.90
N LYS A 3 -38.46 -0.47 43.71
CA LYS A 3 -37.01 -0.49 43.52
C LYS A 3 -36.70 -0.04 42.09
N ALA A 4 -35.99 1.08 41.94
CA ALA A 4 -35.46 1.51 40.66
C ALA A 4 -34.31 0.58 40.26
N ALA A 5 -34.45 -0.08 39.11
CA ALA A 5 -33.36 -0.84 38.49
C ALA A 5 -32.46 0.15 37.75
N THR A 6 -31.30 0.45 38.32
CA THR A 6 -30.22 1.19 37.67
C THR A 6 -29.62 0.29 36.59
N ASN A 7 -30.01 0.52 35.33
CA ASN A 7 -29.44 -0.15 34.18
C ASN A 7 -28.10 0.51 33.85
N THR A 8 -27.04 0.16 34.58
CA THR A 8 -25.66 0.52 34.21
C THR A 8 -25.25 -0.27 32.98
N LYS A 9 -25.52 0.30 31.80
CA LYS A 9 -24.83 -0.09 30.57
C LYS A 9 -23.34 0.21 30.76
N THR A 10 -22.55 -0.82 31.03
CA THR A 10 -21.10 -0.77 30.86
C THR A 10 -20.83 -0.34 29.42
N PRO A 11 -20.04 0.71 29.17
CA PRO A 11 -19.67 1.04 27.80
C PRO A 11 -18.86 -0.12 27.25
N GLU A 12 -19.34 -0.76 26.18
CA GLU A 12 -18.54 -1.68 25.39
C GLU A 12 -17.35 -0.89 24.85
N LEU A 13 -16.20 -1.02 25.51
CA LEU A 13 -14.92 -0.62 24.97
C LEU A 13 -14.66 -1.52 23.77
N HIS A 14 -15.08 -1.10 22.58
CA HIS A 14 -14.59 -1.69 21.35
C HIS A 14 -13.12 -1.32 21.23
N ALA A 15 -12.25 -2.12 21.86
CA ALA A 15 -10.81 -1.99 21.76
C ALA A 15 -10.43 -2.09 20.28
N SER A 16 -9.89 -1.01 19.74
CA SER A 16 -9.44 -0.97 18.36
C SER A 16 -7.96 -1.27 18.33
N VAL A 17 -7.58 -2.31 17.58
CA VAL A 17 -6.16 -2.66 17.35
C VAL A 17 -5.36 -1.44 16.86
N LEU A 18 -5.95 -0.58 16.01
CA LEU A 18 -5.28 0.63 15.54
C LEU A 18 -5.04 1.63 16.68
N ASP A 19 -5.98 1.79 17.61
CA ASP A 19 -5.81 2.71 18.75
C ASP A 19 -4.77 2.18 19.74
N ASP A 20 -4.77 0.87 19.99
CA ASP A 20 -3.74 0.21 20.81
C ASP A 20 -2.34 0.37 20.18
N LEU A 21 -2.24 0.17 18.86
CA LEU A 21 -0.98 0.37 18.12
C LEU A 21 -0.53 1.83 18.14
N ARG A 22 -1.45 2.79 18.00
CA ARG A 22 -1.15 4.22 18.10
C ARG A 22 -0.72 4.62 19.51
N GLN A 23 -1.31 4.02 20.55
CA GLN A 23 -0.87 4.22 21.93
C GLN A 23 0.54 3.64 22.14
N LEU A 24 0.80 2.42 21.66
CA LEU A 24 2.11 1.79 21.71
C LEU A 24 3.17 2.61 20.96
N ALA A 25 2.81 3.20 19.81
CA ALA A 25 3.73 3.98 18.99
C ALA A 25 4.29 5.22 19.74
N ARG A 26 3.60 5.71 20.78
CA ARG A 26 4.06 6.83 21.60
C ARG A 26 5.27 6.49 22.46
N THR A 27 5.43 5.22 22.85
CA THR A 27 6.50 4.78 23.76
C THR A 27 7.44 3.76 23.12
N ALA A 28 6.98 3.01 22.12
CA ALA A 28 7.74 1.99 21.41
C ALA A 28 7.39 1.99 19.91
N PRO A 29 7.74 3.05 19.15
CA PRO A 29 7.36 3.21 17.74
C PRO A 29 7.81 2.06 16.84
N VAL A 30 9.02 1.56 17.06
CA VAL A 30 9.58 0.42 16.32
C VAL A 30 8.76 -0.86 16.55
N LEU A 31 8.39 -1.13 17.80
CA LEU A 31 7.57 -2.30 18.15
C LEU A 31 6.16 -2.16 17.58
N ALA A 32 5.56 -0.97 17.67
CA ALA A 32 4.25 -0.69 17.08
C ALA A 32 4.24 -0.90 15.57
N ARG A 33 5.27 -0.45 14.84
CA ARG A 33 5.41 -0.75 13.40
C ARG A 33 5.50 -2.24 13.11
N ARG A 34 6.29 -2.97 13.88
CA ARG A 34 6.43 -4.43 13.71
C ARG A 34 5.09 -5.13 13.94
N GLN A 35 4.40 -4.84 15.03
CA GLN A 35 3.09 -5.43 15.34
C GLN A 35 2.03 -5.03 14.32
N GLY A 36 2.00 -3.76 13.90
CA GLY A 36 1.09 -3.29 12.85
C GLY A 36 1.35 -3.98 11.51
N TRP A 37 2.61 -4.21 11.15
CA TRP A 37 2.99 -4.96 9.95
C TRP A 37 2.50 -6.41 10.00
N ASP A 38 2.68 -7.07 11.14
CA ASP A 38 2.21 -8.45 11.33
C ASP A 38 0.67 -8.52 11.30
N TYR A 39 -0.02 -7.53 11.88
CA TYR A 39 -1.47 -7.40 11.80
C TYR A 39 -1.96 -7.22 10.36
N LEU A 40 -1.34 -6.34 9.57
CA LEU A 40 -1.68 -6.18 8.15
C LEU A 40 -1.51 -7.49 7.36
N ARG A 41 -0.44 -8.26 7.63
CA ARG A 41 -0.21 -9.57 7.02
C ARG A 41 -1.31 -10.57 7.40
N GLU A 42 -1.71 -10.60 8.68
CA GLU A 42 -2.79 -11.45 9.17
C GLU A 42 -4.12 -11.12 8.47
N LEU A 43 -4.48 -9.83 8.40
CA LEU A 43 -5.69 -9.39 7.69
C LEU A 43 -5.72 -9.83 6.22
N GLY A 44 -4.57 -9.73 5.54
CA GLY A 44 -4.41 -10.22 4.18
C GLY A 44 -4.62 -11.74 4.08
N SER A 45 -3.98 -12.49 4.97
CA SER A 45 -4.04 -13.96 5.00
C SER A 45 -5.45 -14.47 5.32
N SER A 46 -6.19 -13.75 6.16
CA SER A 46 -7.57 -14.06 6.54
C SER A 46 -8.62 -13.45 5.60
N GLY A 47 -8.22 -12.78 4.52
CA GLY A 47 -9.14 -12.19 3.55
C GLY A 47 -10.02 -11.06 4.10
N ARG A 48 -9.59 -10.39 5.18
CA ARG A 48 -10.36 -9.36 5.90
C ARG A 48 -10.31 -8.00 5.22
N ARG A 49 -10.80 -7.94 3.97
CA ARG A 49 -10.86 -6.73 3.15
C ARG A 49 -11.72 -5.63 3.77
N ASP A 50 -12.76 -6.01 4.50
CA ASP A 50 -13.59 -5.13 5.30
C ASP A 50 -12.77 -4.35 6.34
N GLN A 51 -11.88 -5.05 7.06
CA GLN A 51 -11.02 -4.42 8.06
C GLN A 51 -9.93 -3.56 7.42
N LEU A 52 -9.36 -3.98 6.28
CA LEU A 52 -8.41 -3.14 5.54
C LEU A 52 -9.06 -1.84 5.05
N ALA A 53 -10.31 -1.90 4.57
CA ALA A 53 -11.05 -0.70 4.20
C ALA A 53 -11.31 0.21 5.43
N ALA A 54 -11.67 -0.37 6.57
CA ALA A 54 -11.88 0.38 7.81
C ALA A 54 -10.59 1.04 8.33
N LEU A 55 -9.44 0.35 8.24
CA LEU A 55 -8.12 0.91 8.57
C LEU A 55 -7.76 2.05 7.62
N PHE A 56 -7.95 1.85 6.32
CA PHE A 56 -7.65 2.87 5.31
C PHE A 56 -8.45 4.15 5.54
N ALA A 57 -9.73 4.02 5.91
CA ALA A 57 -10.60 5.15 6.22
C ALA A 57 -10.16 5.96 7.45
N ARG A 58 -9.40 5.36 8.36
CA ARG A 58 -8.92 5.97 9.61
C ARG A 58 -7.47 6.44 9.55
N GLY A 59 -6.77 6.16 8.46
CA GLY A 59 -5.40 6.61 8.26
C GLY A 59 -5.35 8.08 7.85
N ASP A 60 -4.24 8.72 8.20
CA ASP A 60 -3.99 10.14 7.91
C ASP A 60 -3.22 10.28 6.60
N ALA A 61 -3.37 11.40 5.89
CA ALA A 61 -2.57 11.67 4.69
C ALA A 61 -1.13 12.03 5.10
N PRO A 62 -0.10 11.22 4.74
CA PRO A 62 1.25 11.49 5.20
C PRO A 62 1.89 12.63 4.43
N GLU A 63 2.52 13.59 5.13
CA GLU A 63 3.43 14.55 4.50
C GLU A 63 4.66 13.83 3.92
N GLY A 64 5.17 12.80 4.60
CA GLY A 64 6.06 11.80 4.03
C GLY A 64 5.33 10.82 3.11
N PRO A 65 5.87 9.62 2.82
CA PRO A 65 7.18 9.11 3.23
C PRO A 65 8.35 9.66 2.40
N HIS A 66 9.57 9.42 2.87
CA HIS A 66 10.83 9.78 2.19
C HIS A 66 11.78 8.57 2.15
N GLY A 67 12.53 8.44 1.06
CA GLY A 67 13.48 7.36 0.88
C GLY A 67 12.82 6.01 0.65
N ALA A 68 13.60 4.95 0.85
CA ALA A 68 13.18 3.57 0.57
C ALA A 68 12.32 2.99 1.70
N LEU A 69 11.21 2.36 1.34
CA LEU A 69 10.31 1.63 2.23
C LEU A 69 10.20 0.17 1.83
N GLU A 70 10.07 -0.71 2.82
CA GLU A 70 9.74 -2.13 2.64
C GLU A 70 8.26 -2.28 2.28
N GLY A 71 7.96 -3.13 1.30
CA GLY A 71 6.62 -3.41 0.80
C GLY A 71 6.09 -4.79 1.18
N LEU A 72 4.77 -4.85 1.39
CA LEU A 72 3.99 -6.08 1.54
C LEU A 72 2.73 -6.01 0.67
N ILE A 73 2.52 -6.96 -0.23
CA ILE A 73 1.20 -7.12 -0.86
C ILE A 73 0.27 -7.78 0.16
N ILE A 74 -0.91 -7.20 0.40
CA ILE A 74 -1.83 -7.66 1.45
C ILE A 74 -3.02 -8.39 0.82
N GLY A 75 -3.06 -9.70 1.05
CA GLY A 75 -4.09 -10.60 0.52
C GLY A 75 -3.90 -10.90 -0.97
N ASN A 76 -4.94 -11.42 -1.62
CA ASN A 76 -4.88 -11.78 -3.04
C ASN A 76 -5.01 -10.54 -3.93
N LEU A 77 -4.13 -10.45 -4.94
CA LEU A 77 -4.28 -9.57 -6.09
C LEU A 77 -5.62 -9.90 -6.80
N PHE A 78 -6.47 -8.89 -6.96
CA PHE A 78 -7.77 -8.92 -7.64
C PHE A 78 -8.89 -9.69 -6.91
N GLY A 79 -9.82 -8.93 -6.30
CA GLY A 79 -11.10 -9.44 -5.79
C GLY A 79 -12.20 -9.52 -6.85
N ILE A 80 -11.84 -9.77 -8.12
CA ILE A 80 -12.78 -9.84 -9.25
C ILE A 80 -12.75 -11.24 -9.89
N PRO A 81 -13.90 -11.87 -10.19
CA PRO A 81 -13.98 -13.21 -10.78
C PRO A 81 -13.16 -13.38 -12.07
N GLU A 82 -12.95 -12.30 -12.82
CA GLU A 82 -12.19 -12.26 -14.09
C GLU A 82 -10.65 -12.34 -13.90
N ALA A 83 -10.16 -12.50 -12.66
CA ALA A 83 -8.73 -12.56 -12.32
C ALA A 83 -7.92 -13.64 -13.06
N TYR A 84 -8.57 -14.64 -13.66
CA TYR A 84 -7.92 -15.60 -14.58
C TYR A 84 -7.27 -14.92 -15.80
N LEU A 85 -7.69 -13.72 -16.18
CA LEU A 85 -7.11 -12.93 -17.27
C LEU A 85 -5.94 -12.03 -16.83
N ALA A 86 -5.71 -11.87 -15.52
CA ALA A 86 -4.68 -10.98 -14.93
C ALA A 86 -3.39 -11.73 -14.51
N ASN A 87 -3.17 -12.92 -15.08
CA ASN A 87 -2.01 -13.79 -14.89
C ASN A 87 -0.60 -13.09 -14.91
N PRO A 88 -0.39 -11.93 -15.56
CA PRO A 88 0.93 -11.26 -15.54
C PRO A 88 1.20 -10.38 -14.30
N LEU A 89 0.20 -9.79 -13.64
CA LEU A 89 0.41 -8.97 -12.42
C LEU A 89 0.83 -9.84 -11.22
N LEU A 90 0.31 -11.08 -11.15
CA LEU A 90 0.77 -12.12 -10.22
C LEU A 90 2.25 -12.50 -10.41
N LYS A 91 2.84 -12.26 -11.60
CA LYS A 91 4.27 -12.52 -11.85
C LYS A 91 5.18 -11.40 -11.31
N ILE A 92 4.62 -10.25 -10.97
CA ILE A 92 5.37 -9.11 -10.41
C ILE A 92 5.36 -9.15 -8.89
N ASP A 93 4.32 -9.71 -8.29
CA ASP A 93 4.25 -10.00 -6.85
C ASP A 93 5.55 -10.60 -6.27
N PRO A 94 6.17 -11.66 -6.86
CA PRO A 94 7.43 -12.20 -6.34
C PRO A 94 8.64 -11.27 -6.49
N THR A 95 8.53 -10.19 -7.26
CA THR A 95 9.62 -9.21 -7.44
C THR A 95 9.43 -7.93 -6.67
N TRP A 96 8.21 -7.55 -6.28
CA TRP A 96 7.97 -6.27 -5.64
C TRP A 96 8.53 -6.23 -4.21
N ARG A 97 9.29 -5.18 -3.88
CA ARG A 97 9.99 -5.03 -2.59
C ARG A 97 9.54 -3.80 -1.81
N GLY A 98 8.77 -2.91 -2.42
CA GLY A 98 8.31 -1.66 -1.82
C GLY A 98 8.44 -0.49 -2.77
N LYS A 99 8.66 0.70 -2.22
CA LYS A 99 8.74 1.95 -2.98
C LYS A 99 9.83 2.85 -2.40
N THR A 100 10.37 3.72 -3.25
CA THR A 100 11.27 4.81 -2.87
C THR A 100 10.56 6.13 -3.17
N PHE A 101 10.61 7.08 -2.23
CA PHE A 101 10.01 8.40 -2.38
C PHE A 101 11.08 9.49 -2.36
N GLU A 102 11.03 10.33 -3.38
CA GLU A 102 11.79 11.58 -3.49
C GLU A 102 10.88 12.75 -3.12
N ALA A 103 11.21 13.98 -3.52
CA ALA A 103 10.43 15.17 -3.10
C ALA A 103 9.00 15.15 -3.66
N ASP A 104 8.86 14.93 -4.97
CA ASP A 104 7.62 14.94 -5.73
C ASP A 104 7.44 13.70 -6.63
N THR A 105 8.48 12.87 -6.72
CA THR A 105 8.51 11.65 -7.52
C THR A 105 8.89 10.44 -6.69
N GLY A 106 8.72 9.25 -7.25
CA GLY A 106 9.20 8.03 -6.63
C GLY A 106 9.20 6.86 -7.57
N PHE A 107 9.67 5.72 -7.07
CA PHE A 107 9.88 4.50 -7.85
C PHE A 107 9.40 3.28 -7.08
N ASN A 108 8.92 2.27 -7.80
CA ASN A 108 8.76 0.94 -7.22
C ASN A 108 10.11 0.26 -7.10
N ARG A 109 10.36 -0.34 -5.94
CA ARG A 109 11.54 -1.17 -5.67
C ARG A 109 11.22 -2.61 -6.03
N LEU A 110 12.15 -3.24 -6.72
CA LEU A 110 12.01 -4.57 -7.30
C LEU A 110 13.26 -5.41 -7.01
N ALA A 111 13.09 -6.73 -6.87
CA ALA A 111 14.17 -7.67 -6.70
C ALA A 111 15.12 -7.65 -7.92
N PRO A 112 16.41 -7.99 -7.77
CA PRO A 112 17.37 -8.09 -8.88
C PRO A 112 16.89 -8.91 -10.07
N LEU A 113 16.12 -9.96 -9.81
CA LEU A 113 15.54 -10.84 -10.84
C LEU A 113 14.60 -10.11 -11.80
N ALA A 114 14.05 -8.96 -11.39
CA ALA A 114 13.20 -8.12 -12.25
C ALA A 114 13.90 -7.70 -13.54
N ARG A 115 15.24 -7.55 -13.54
CA ARG A 115 16.01 -7.24 -14.76
C ARG A 115 15.83 -8.26 -15.88
N TYR A 116 15.51 -9.50 -15.52
CA TYR A 116 15.31 -10.60 -16.46
C TYR A 116 13.82 -10.87 -16.72
N ALA A 117 12.97 -10.68 -15.71
CA ALA A 117 11.53 -10.86 -15.87
C ALA A 117 10.89 -9.73 -16.69
N MET A 118 11.37 -8.50 -16.55
CA MET A 118 10.72 -7.32 -17.11
C MET A 118 10.64 -7.29 -18.64
N PRO A 119 11.68 -7.67 -19.40
CA PRO A 119 11.59 -7.76 -20.87
C PRO A 119 10.53 -8.74 -21.36
N VAL A 120 10.13 -9.73 -20.55
CA VAL A 120 9.07 -10.69 -20.89
C VAL A 120 7.69 -10.13 -20.55
N ILE A 121 7.56 -9.46 -19.41
CA ILE A 121 6.26 -8.96 -18.91
C ILE A 121 5.87 -7.65 -19.59
N ALA A 122 6.84 -6.77 -19.83
CA ALA A 122 6.69 -5.44 -20.41
C ALA A 122 7.86 -5.16 -21.38
N PRO A 123 7.87 -5.77 -22.58
CA PRO A 123 9.01 -5.72 -23.52
C PRO A 123 9.39 -4.31 -23.99
N LEU A 124 8.44 -3.37 -23.98
CA LEU A 124 8.67 -1.98 -24.36
C LEU A 124 9.07 -1.10 -23.18
N TYR A 125 9.03 -1.62 -21.95
CA TYR A 125 9.39 -0.85 -20.77
C TYR A 125 10.90 -0.78 -20.60
N ARG A 126 11.44 0.44 -20.60
CA ARG A 126 12.88 0.72 -20.49
C ARG A 126 13.27 1.52 -19.25
N GLY A 127 12.31 1.82 -18.38
CA GLY A 127 12.55 2.65 -17.18
C GLY A 127 13.16 1.89 -15.99
N LEU A 128 13.53 0.61 -16.15
CA LEU A 128 14.13 -0.19 -15.09
C LEU A 128 15.61 0.17 -14.93
N ARG A 129 16.03 0.55 -13.72
CA ARG A 129 17.42 0.89 -13.37
C ARG A 129 17.89 0.14 -12.13
N ARG A 130 19.20 -0.08 -12.02
CA ARG A 130 19.80 -0.71 -10.83
C ARG A 130 20.11 0.36 -9.78
N VAL A 131 19.77 0.08 -8.52
CA VAL A 131 20.08 0.94 -7.36
C VAL A 131 20.59 0.07 -6.23
N GLY A 132 21.88 0.20 -5.92
CA GLY A 132 22.54 -0.67 -4.95
C GLY A 132 22.35 -2.16 -5.29
N ALA A 133 21.70 -2.89 -4.39
CA ALA A 133 21.41 -4.32 -4.53
C ALA A 133 20.05 -4.63 -5.17
N GLU A 134 19.30 -3.63 -5.61
CA GLU A 134 17.94 -3.79 -6.13
C GLU A 134 17.75 -3.15 -7.51
N MET A 135 16.56 -3.33 -8.06
CA MET A 135 16.10 -2.61 -9.23
C MET A 135 15.04 -1.60 -8.81
N GLU A 136 15.03 -0.43 -9.44
CA GLU A 136 13.97 0.55 -9.35
C GLU A 136 13.34 0.74 -10.73
N GLY A 137 12.02 0.94 -10.75
CA GLY A 137 11.26 1.19 -11.96
C GLY A 137 9.89 1.70 -11.61
N PHE A 138 9.05 1.84 -12.63
CA PHE A 138 7.70 2.37 -12.55
C PHE A 138 7.64 3.67 -11.77
N GLY A 139 8.24 4.70 -12.37
CA GLY A 139 8.24 6.05 -11.81
C GLY A 139 6.82 6.57 -11.63
N PHE A 140 6.61 7.37 -10.59
CA PHE A 140 5.35 8.03 -10.30
C PHE A 140 5.57 9.43 -9.75
N ASN A 141 4.63 10.32 -10.01
CA ASN A 141 4.50 11.56 -9.24
C ASN A 141 3.65 11.30 -8.00
N HIS A 142 3.88 12.03 -6.91
CA HIS A 142 2.99 11.93 -5.75
C HIS A 142 2.64 13.28 -5.12
N ARG A 143 1.41 13.38 -4.65
CA ARG A 143 0.89 14.58 -3.97
C ARG A 143 -0.17 14.23 -2.95
N ILE A 144 -0.48 15.17 -2.06
CA ILE A 144 -1.69 15.08 -1.24
C ILE A 144 -2.89 15.38 -2.14
N ASP A 145 -3.89 14.52 -2.09
CA ASP A 145 -5.07 14.59 -2.94
C ASP A 145 -6.27 13.91 -2.25
N THR A 146 -7.46 14.07 -2.82
CA THR A 146 -8.64 13.32 -2.39
C THR A 146 -8.57 11.89 -2.96
N ALA A 147 -8.96 10.91 -2.14
CA ALA A 147 -9.14 9.54 -2.60
C ALA A 147 -10.16 9.45 -3.76
N ALA A 148 -9.85 8.66 -4.79
CA ALA A 148 -10.64 8.54 -6.03
C ALA A 148 -11.93 7.73 -5.86
N ILE A 149 -12.00 6.89 -4.81
CA ILE A 149 -13.19 6.15 -4.42
C ILE A 149 -13.43 6.32 -2.92
N SER A 150 -14.65 5.98 -2.46
CA SER A 150 -15.01 5.96 -1.04
C SER A 150 -13.88 5.34 -0.18
N PRO A 151 -13.51 5.95 0.97
CA PRO A 151 -14.27 6.97 1.72
C PRO A 151 -13.96 8.43 1.37
N TYR A 152 -13.22 8.71 0.28
CA TYR A 152 -12.87 10.08 -0.14
C TYR A 152 -12.09 10.88 0.92
N ASN A 153 -11.35 10.20 1.79
CA ASN A 153 -10.42 10.83 2.71
C ASN A 153 -9.22 11.42 1.96
N THR A 154 -8.51 12.33 2.61
CA THR A 154 -7.25 12.86 2.10
C THR A 154 -6.19 11.77 2.13
N VAL A 155 -5.48 11.57 1.02
CA VAL A 155 -4.46 10.53 0.84
C VAL A 155 -3.22 11.13 0.20
N ARG A 156 -2.09 10.43 0.32
CA ARG A 156 -0.98 10.62 -0.63
C ARG A 156 -1.25 9.79 -1.87
N ALA A 157 -1.58 10.45 -2.96
CA ALA A 157 -1.89 9.81 -4.23
C ALA A 157 -0.65 9.72 -5.12
N LEU A 158 -0.46 8.57 -5.77
CA LEU A 158 0.62 8.29 -6.70
C LEU A 158 0.04 8.17 -8.11
N ASP A 159 0.64 8.91 -9.05
CA ASP A 159 0.25 8.99 -10.44
C ASP A 159 1.35 8.41 -11.34
N TYR A 160 1.03 7.31 -12.02
CA TYR A 160 1.91 6.59 -12.94
C TYR A 160 1.71 6.99 -14.41
N SER A 161 0.77 7.90 -14.68
CA SER A 161 0.40 8.30 -16.03
C SER A 161 1.42 9.16 -16.81
N PRO A 162 2.36 9.91 -16.18
CA PRO A 162 3.30 10.75 -16.93
C PRO A 162 4.11 9.97 -17.97
N GLU A 163 4.20 10.53 -19.18
CA GLU A 163 4.85 9.87 -20.33
C GLU A 163 6.36 9.69 -20.14
N GLU A 164 7.00 10.62 -19.42
CA GLU A 164 8.44 10.58 -19.13
C GLU A 164 8.91 9.30 -18.44
N TYR A 165 8.02 8.65 -17.68
CA TYR A 165 8.33 7.38 -17.02
C TYR A 165 8.29 6.17 -17.96
N GLY A 166 7.73 6.33 -19.17
CA GLY A 166 7.58 5.24 -20.14
C GLY A 166 6.77 4.07 -19.60
N ASN A 167 5.89 4.32 -18.61
CA ASN A 167 5.16 3.29 -17.91
C ASN A 167 4.22 2.53 -18.87
N PRO A 168 4.20 1.18 -18.80
CA PRO A 168 3.39 0.37 -19.71
C PRO A 168 1.89 0.58 -19.49
N SER A 169 1.16 0.66 -20.61
CA SER A 169 -0.31 0.72 -20.66
C SER A 169 -0.93 -0.52 -21.33
N VAL A 170 -0.11 -1.55 -21.59
CA VAL A 170 -0.56 -2.78 -22.26
C VAL A 170 -1.50 -3.58 -21.37
N ARG A 171 -2.41 -4.35 -21.99
CA ARG A 171 -3.41 -5.16 -21.28
C ARG A 171 -2.83 -6.06 -20.19
N THR A 172 -1.63 -6.59 -20.42
CA THR A 172 -0.95 -7.49 -19.49
C THR A 172 -0.41 -6.77 -18.25
N PHE A 173 -0.08 -5.49 -18.36
CA PHE A 173 0.55 -4.75 -17.28
C PHE A 173 0.25 -3.24 -17.40
N PRO A 174 -0.97 -2.81 -16.98
CA PRO A 174 -1.50 -1.48 -17.25
C PRO A 174 -1.16 -0.46 -16.16
N ILE A 175 0.08 -0.43 -15.68
CA ILE A 175 0.48 0.42 -14.54
C ILE A 175 0.25 1.91 -14.81
N LYS A 176 0.32 2.35 -16.07
CA LYS A 176 0.01 3.74 -16.46
C LYS A 176 -1.43 4.17 -16.12
N ARG A 177 -2.36 3.21 -15.98
CA ARG A 177 -3.76 3.45 -15.59
C ARG A 177 -4.02 3.13 -14.12
N THR A 178 -2.97 2.85 -13.35
CA THR A 178 -3.09 2.64 -11.92
C THR A 178 -2.89 3.96 -11.18
N ARG A 179 -3.59 4.07 -10.06
CA ARG A 179 -3.39 5.09 -9.04
C ARG A 179 -3.21 4.36 -7.72
N ASP A 180 -2.08 4.58 -7.07
CA ASP A 180 -1.94 4.13 -5.69
C ASP A 180 -2.37 5.26 -4.75
N GLU A 181 -2.99 4.91 -3.65
CA GLU A 181 -3.39 5.85 -2.61
C GLU A 181 -2.89 5.34 -1.28
N ILE A 182 -2.23 6.21 -0.51
CA ILE A 182 -1.53 5.85 0.71
C ILE A 182 -2.05 6.70 1.87
N VAL A 183 -2.29 6.02 2.98
CA VAL A 183 -2.51 6.64 4.30
C VAL A 183 -1.48 6.12 5.30
N GLU A 184 -1.17 6.93 6.31
CA GLU A 184 -0.36 6.53 7.45
C GLU A 184 -1.26 6.03 8.57
N LEU A 185 -0.96 4.84 9.09
CA LEU A 185 -1.68 4.25 10.22
C LEU A 185 -1.05 4.69 11.55
N LEU A 186 0.28 4.69 11.58
CA LEU A 186 1.14 5.14 12.68
C LEU A 186 2.52 5.51 12.09
N PRO A 187 3.38 6.25 12.81
CA PRO A 187 4.64 6.77 12.26
C PRO A 187 5.49 5.73 11.52
N GLY A 188 5.65 5.90 10.21
CA GLY A 188 6.44 5.03 9.34
C GLY A 188 5.80 3.68 9.00
N LEU A 189 4.50 3.50 9.24
CA LEU A 189 3.71 2.35 8.76
C LEU A 189 2.49 2.87 7.98
N TYR A 190 2.43 2.47 6.72
CA TYR A 190 1.47 2.97 5.77
C TYR A 190 0.62 1.83 5.21
N LEU A 191 -0.65 2.13 4.98
CA LEU A 191 -1.56 1.28 4.24
C LEU A 191 -1.89 1.95 2.91
N GLY A 192 -1.61 1.23 1.84
CA GLY A 192 -1.89 1.63 0.48
C GLY A 192 -2.98 0.78 -0.16
N ARG A 193 -3.65 1.36 -1.14
CA ARG A 193 -4.52 0.65 -2.07
C ARG A 193 -4.17 1.00 -3.50
N ALA A 194 -4.14 -0.01 -4.35
CA ALA A 194 -3.93 0.15 -5.79
C ALA A 194 -5.29 0.15 -6.49
N LEU A 195 -5.53 1.19 -7.28
CA LEU A 195 -6.73 1.37 -8.08
C LEU A 195 -6.38 1.25 -9.56
N LEU A 196 -7.28 0.67 -10.36
CA LEU A 196 -7.15 0.58 -11.81
C LEU A 196 -8.32 1.31 -12.48
N THR A 197 -8.00 2.25 -13.37
CA THR A 197 -8.99 2.88 -14.25
C THR A 197 -9.22 2.00 -15.47
N MET A 198 -10.43 1.45 -15.57
CA MET A 198 -10.89 0.63 -16.70
C MET A 198 -11.06 1.49 -17.96
N HIS A 199 -11.10 0.86 -19.14
CA HIS A 199 -11.34 1.59 -20.40
C HIS A 199 -12.71 2.30 -20.44
N SER A 200 -13.67 1.84 -19.63
CA SER A 200 -14.97 2.50 -19.44
C SER A 200 -14.90 3.77 -18.58
N GLY A 201 -13.77 4.06 -17.95
CA GLY A 201 -13.61 5.12 -16.94
C GLY A 201 -13.93 4.68 -15.51
N GLU A 202 -14.43 3.45 -15.31
CA GLU A 202 -14.68 2.91 -13.97
C GLU A 202 -13.36 2.73 -13.19
N VAL A 203 -13.32 3.17 -11.93
CA VAL A 203 -12.16 3.00 -11.05
C VAL A 203 -12.40 1.82 -10.11
N ARG A 204 -11.51 0.82 -10.15
CA ARG A 204 -11.64 -0.42 -9.35
C ARG A 204 -10.47 -0.60 -8.39
N LEU A 205 -10.78 -1.00 -7.16
CA LEU A 205 -9.79 -1.47 -6.20
C LEU A 205 -9.24 -2.83 -6.63
N ILE A 206 -7.93 -2.91 -6.89
CA ILE A 206 -7.28 -4.14 -7.34
C ILE A 206 -6.45 -4.83 -6.26
N ALA A 207 -5.87 -4.08 -5.32
CA ALA A 207 -5.10 -4.65 -4.21
C ALA A 207 -4.97 -3.67 -3.03
N TYR A 208 -4.70 -4.23 -1.85
CA TYR A 208 -4.10 -3.50 -0.75
C TYR A 208 -2.61 -3.85 -0.67
N PHE A 209 -1.81 -2.90 -0.20
CA PHE A 209 -0.39 -3.11 0.09
C PHE A 209 0.01 -2.35 1.35
N GLY A 210 0.99 -2.85 2.08
CA GLY A 210 1.64 -2.16 3.19
C GLY A 210 2.96 -1.55 2.73
N LEU A 211 3.32 -0.41 3.31
CA LEU A 211 4.69 0.09 3.29
C LEU A 211 5.16 0.35 4.71
N ARG A 212 6.43 0.10 5.01
CA ARG A 212 7.02 0.53 6.28
C ARG A 212 8.45 1.01 6.11
N GLU A 213 8.88 1.90 7.00
CA GLU A 213 10.30 2.17 7.19
C GLU A 213 11.02 0.90 7.64
N PHE A 214 12.28 0.76 7.22
CA PHE A 214 13.11 -0.34 7.67
C PHE A 214 13.30 -0.30 9.18
N THR A 215 13.22 -1.48 9.77
CA THR A 215 13.54 -1.71 11.17
C THR A 215 14.85 -2.47 11.21
N ASP A 216 15.96 -1.77 10.95
CA ASP A 216 17.29 -2.38 11.01
C ASP A 216 17.89 -2.19 12.40
N GLU A 217 18.36 -3.28 13.01
CA GLU A 217 19.31 -3.20 14.15
C GLU A 217 20.71 -2.75 13.67
N SER A 218 20.92 -2.69 12.36
CA SER A 218 22.18 -2.39 11.69
C SER A 218 22.54 -0.90 11.63
N ALA A 219 21.63 0.00 12.05
CA ALA A 219 21.86 1.45 11.98
C ALA A 219 22.92 1.97 12.97
N THR A 220 23.65 1.07 13.64
CA THR A 220 24.75 1.38 14.57
C THR A 220 26.06 0.69 14.18
N ARG A 221 26.44 0.73 12.90
CA ARG A 221 27.83 0.46 12.48
C ARG A 221 28.36 1.51 11.52
#